data_AF-A0A9R0TVN7-F1
#
_entry.id   AF-A0A9R0TVN7-F1
#
_cell.length_a   1.000
_cell.length_b   1.000
_cell.length_c   1.000
_cell.angle_alpha   90.00
_cell.angle_beta   90.00
_cell.angle_gamma   90.00
#
_symmetry.space_group_name_H-M   'P 1'
#
loop_
_entity.id
_entity.type
_entity.pdbx_description
1 polymer ?
#
loop_
_entity_poly.entity_id
_entity_poly.type
_entity_poly.pdbx_seq_one_letter_code
_entity_poly.pdbx_strand_id
1 'polypeptide(L)' 'MGFLSLLVVASMPIVQVLLIGVIGAFLASGYSKVLTASARRDMNKVVFTVFTPSLIFANLAKTVTLSDVISW' A
#
# COMPACT_ATOMS: atom_id res chain seq x y z
N MET A 1 13.62 16.17 -23.39
CA MET A 1 12.37 16.02 -22.62
C MET A 1 12.08 17.35 -21.93
N GLY A 2 10.99 18.04 -22.27
CA GLY A 2 10.67 19.34 -21.67
C GLY A 2 10.33 19.23 -20.17
N PHE A 3 10.59 20.28 -19.40
CA PHE A 3 10.32 20.35 -17.95
C PHE A 3 8.89 19.90 -17.59
N LEU A 4 7.90 20.34 -18.36
CA LEU A 4 6.49 19.97 -18.16
C LEU A 4 6.24 18.46 -18.32
N SER A 5 6.97 17.80 -19.22
CA SER A 5 6.84 16.35 -19.40
C SER A 5 7.41 15.58 -18.21
N LEU A 6 8.54 16.03 -17.65
CA LEU A 6 9.10 15.44 -16.43
C LEU A 6 8.19 15.68 -15.22
N LEU A 7 7.56 16.85 -15.12
CA LEU A 7 6.60 17.17 -14.07
C LEU A 7 5.37 16.24 -14.12
N VAL A 8 4.84 15.97 -15.31
CA VAL A 8 3.69 15.05 -15.49
C VAL A 8 4.07 13.61 -15.14
N VAL A 9 5.24 13.14 -15.58
CA VAL A 9 5.70 11.77 -15.27
C VAL A 9 5.97 11.62 -13.77
N ALA A 10 6.57 12.63 -13.14
CA ALA A 10 6.82 12.63 -11.70
C ALA A 10 5.53 12.71 -10.87
N SER A 11 4.48 13.40 -11.35
CA SER A 11 3.20 13.52 -10.64
C SER A 11 2.27 12.32 -10.83
N MET A 12 2.47 11.51 -11.86
CA MET A 12 1.68 10.31 -12.17
C MET A 12 1.49 9.36 -10.97
N PRO A 13 2.54 8.95 -10.21
CA PRO A 13 2.35 8.09 -9.03
C PRO A 13 1.54 8.76 -7.92
N ILE A 14 1.70 10.08 -7.73
CA ILE A 14 0.96 10.82 -6.70
C ILE A 14 -0.53 10.87 -7.05
N VAL A 15 -0.87 11.12 -8.31
CA VAL A 15 -2.26 11.10 -8.79
C VAL A 15 -2.87 9.71 -8.60
N GLN A 16 -2.14 8.63 -8.89
CA GLN A 16 -2.62 7.27 -8.65
C GLN A 16 -2.95 7.02 -7.18
N VAL A 17 -2.06 7.42 -6.27
CA VAL A 17 -2.28 7.27 -4.81
C VAL A 17 -3.49 8.10 -4.36
N LEU A 18 -3.63 9.33 -4.86
CA LEU A 18 -4.78 10.19 -4.56
C LEU A 18 -6.10 9.56 -5.03
N LEU A 19 -6.16 9.01 -6.24
CA LEU A 19 -7.36 8.36 -6.77
C LEU A 19 -7.78 7.15 -5.94
N ILE A 20 -6.82 6.29 -5.57
CA ILE A 20 -7.08 5.12 -4.72
C ILE A 20 -7.56 5.58 -3.33
N GLY A 21 -6.96 6.64 -2.78
CA GLY A 21 -7.38 7.23 -1.50
C GLY A 21 -8.81 7.78 -1.53
N VAL A 22 -9.19 8.48 -2.59
CA VAL A 22 -10.56 9.02 -2.77
C VAL A 22 -11.58 7.88 -2.87
N ILE A 23 -11.27 6.82 -3.63
CA ILE A 23 -12.14 5.64 -3.72
C ILE A 23 -12.28 4.98 -2.34
N GLY A 24 -11.18 4.80 -1.61
CA GLY A 24 -11.20 4.26 -0.25
C GLY A 24 -12.03 5.11 0.72
N ALA A 25 -11.89 6.44 0.66
CA ALA A 25 -12.67 7.38 1.46
C ALA A 25 -14.16 7.35 1.09
N PHE A 26 -14.49 7.21 -0.20
CA PHE A 26 -15.86 7.05 -0.67
C PHE A 26 -16.48 5.73 -0.19
N LEU A 27 -15.73 4.63 -0.25
CA LEU A 27 -16.17 3.33 0.28
C LEU A 27 -16.36 3.37 1.79
N ALA A 28 -15.51 4.10 2.52
CA ALA A 28 -15.60 4.27 3.96
C ALA A 28 -16.71 5.26 4.38
N SER A 29 -17.09 6.17 3.50
CA SER A 29 -18.23 7.06 3.72
C SER A 29 -19.51 6.23 3.80
N GLY A 30 -20.33 6.48 4.81
CA GLY A 30 -21.55 5.69 5.11
C GLY A 30 -22.61 5.66 4.00
N TYR A 31 -22.36 6.35 2.88
CA TYR A 31 -23.12 6.28 1.63
C TYR A 31 -23.00 4.91 0.95
N SER A 32 -21.83 4.27 1.05
CA SER A 32 -21.58 2.95 0.49
C SER A 32 -21.61 1.94 1.64
N LYS A 33 -22.74 1.26 1.85
CA LYS A 33 -22.91 0.20 2.89
C LYS A 33 -21.90 -0.98 2.75
N VAL A 34 -20.98 -0.91 1.80
CA VAL A 34 -19.93 -1.89 1.50
C VAL A 34 -18.92 -2.02 2.64
N LEU A 35 -18.39 -0.91 3.19
CA LEU A 35 -17.46 -0.92 4.34
C LEU A 35 -18.18 -0.71 5.67
N THR A 36 -19.14 -1.59 5.97
CA THR A 36 -19.79 -1.63 7.29
C THR A 36 -18.74 -1.81 8.41
N ALA A 37 -19.05 -1.40 9.65
CA ALA A 37 -18.13 -1.49 10.78
C ALA A 37 -17.51 -2.88 10.99
N SER A 38 -18.23 -3.96 10.66
CA SER A 38 -17.72 -5.34 10.62
C SER A 38 -16.67 -5.53 9.53
N ALA A 39 -16.98 -5.17 8.27
CA ALA A 39 -16.06 -5.28 7.14
C ALA A 39 -14.76 -4.50 7.36
N ARG A 40 -14.83 -3.29 7.96
CA ARG A 40 -13.63 -2.53 8.35
C ARG A 40 -12.78 -3.26 9.40
N ARG A 41 -13.41 -3.90 10.38
CA ARG A 41 -12.71 -4.68 11.41
C ARG A 41 -12.03 -5.91 10.82
N ASP A 42 -12.68 -6.63 9.92
CA ASP A 42 -12.11 -7.83 9.29
C ASP A 42 -11.00 -7.46 8.30
N MET A 43 -11.15 -6.38 7.53
CA MET A 43 -10.08 -5.85 6.68
C MET A 43 -8.85 -5.45 7.51
N ASN A 44 -9.04 -4.81 8.67
CA ASN A 44 -7.94 -4.44 9.54
C ASN A 44 -7.21 -5.67 10.13
N LYS A 45 -7.94 -6.75 10.45
CA LYS A 45 -7.32 -8.02 10.85
C LYS A 45 -6.46 -8.61 9.73
N VAL A 46 -6.95 -8.66 8.49
CA VAL A 46 -6.18 -9.18 7.36
C VAL A 46 -4.91 -8.37 7.13
N VAL A 47 -5.00 -7.03 7.18
CA VAL A 47 -3.84 -6.15 7.05
C VAL A 47 -2.83 -6.42 8.17
N PHE A 48 -3.29 -6.53 9.42
CA PHE A 48 -2.39 -6.74 10.54
C PHE A 48 -1.76 -8.14 10.53
N THR A 49 -2.53 -9.18 10.24
CA THR A 49 -2.07 -10.57 10.30
C THR A 49 -1.28 -11.02 9.08
N VAL A 50 -1.61 -10.52 7.88
CA VAL A 50 -1.00 -10.98 6.62
C VAL A 50 -0.01 -9.94 6.08
N PHE A 51 -0.43 -8.68 5.93
CA PHE A 51 0.41 -7.67 5.31
C PHE A 51 1.59 -7.29 6.20
N THR A 52 1.42 -7.25 7.52
CA THR A 52 2.52 -6.85 8.43
C THR A 52 3.68 -7.84 8.39
N PRO A 53 3.49 -9.17 8.56
CA PRO A 53 4.58 -10.13 8.40
C PRO A 53 5.18 -10.12 6.99
N SER A 54 4.35 -10.01 5.94
CA SER A 54 4.84 -9.97 4.55
C SER A 54 5.69 -8.73 4.27
N LEU A 55 5.32 -7.55 4.78
CA LEU A 55 6.14 -6.34 4.65
C LEU A 55 7.45 -6.48 5.41
N ILE A 56 7.43 -7.00 6.63
CA ILE A 56 8.64 -7.24 7.42
C ILE A 56 9.57 -8.17 6.62
N PHE A 57 9.05 -9.28 6.11
CA PHE A 57 9.85 -10.23 5.33
C PHE A 57 10.37 -9.63 4.01
N ALA A 58 9.55 -8.85 3.30
CA ALA A 58 9.99 -8.18 2.07
C ALA A 58 11.11 -7.16 2.32
N ASN A 59 11.03 -6.40 3.42
CA ASN A 59 12.09 -5.47 3.83
C ASN A 59 13.34 -6.21 4.32
N LEU A 60 13.17 -7.32 5.05
CA LEU A 60 14.27 -8.19 5.46
C LEU A 60 14.97 -8.79 4.23
N ALA A 61 14.23 -9.34 3.28
CA ALA A 61 14.80 -9.93 2.05
C ALA A 61 15.57 -8.91 1.20
N LYS A 62 15.17 -7.62 1.23
CA LYS A 62 15.89 -6.54 0.56
C LYS A 62 17.18 -6.14 1.28
N THR A 63 17.23 -6.32 2.60
CA THR A 63 18.34 -5.87 3.45
C THR A 63 19.34 -7.00 3.74
N VAL A 64 18.85 -8.23 3.85
CA VAL A 64 19.60 -9.45 4.14
C VAL A 64 19.54 -10.34 2.91
N THR A 65 20.60 -10.33 2.11
CA THR A 65 20.78 -11.29 1.03
C THR A 65 21.08 -12.67 1.61
N LEU A 66 20.60 -13.75 0.97
CA LEU A 66 20.88 -15.15 1.41
C LEU A 66 22.38 -15.42 1.59
N SER A 67 23.23 -14.74 0.83
CA SER A 67 24.69 -14.78 1.01
C SER A 67 25.18 -14.31 2.38
N ASP A 68 24.49 -13.35 3.01
CA ASP A 68 24.81 -12.81 4.34
C ASP A 68 24.44 -13.81 5.46
N VAL A 69 23.36 -14.57 5.25
CA VAL A 69 22.91 -15.63 6.17
C VAL A 69 23.79 -16.89 6.07
N ILE A 70 24.30 -17.21 4.88
CA ILE A 70 25.19 -18.36 4.66
C ILE A 70 26.63 -18.06 5.11
N SER A 71 27.02 -16.78 5.19
CA SER A 71 28.35 -16.36 5.66
C SER A 71 28.45 -16.23 7.19
N TRP A 72 27.37 -16.52 7.93
CA TRP A 72 27.33 -16.51 9.39
C TRP A 72 27.43 -17.93 9.95
#